data_AF-A0A6B1DK17-F1
#
_entry.id   AF-A0A6B1DK17-F1
#
_cell.length_a   1.000
_cell.length_b   1.000
_cell.length_c   1.000
_cell.angle_alpha   90.00
_cell.angle_beta   90.00
_cell.angle_gamma   90.00
#
_symmetry.space_group_name_H-M   'P 1'
#
loop_
_entity.id
_entity.type
_entity.pdbx_description
1 polymer ?
#
loop_
_entity_poly.entity_id
_entity_poly.type
_entity_poly.pdbx_seq_one_letter_code
_entity_poly.pdbx_strand_id
1 'polypeptide(L)' 'MPRVSFKVSAEEARLIRARAREEGVSLSDYLRRRVRLATPAPGPPKLVRCPHTGAMIFAAPEDQPLLTTDNVREFLSDFP' A
#
# COMPACT_ATOMS: atom_id res chain seq x y z
N MET A 1 -10.31 -9.59 2.68
CA MET A 1 -9.00 -9.34 2.02
C MET A 1 -9.21 -9.43 0.53
N PRO A 2 -8.74 -8.45 -0.25
CA PRO A 2 -8.83 -8.50 -1.71
C PRO A 2 -8.07 -9.70 -2.26
N ARG A 3 -8.56 -10.28 -3.37
CA ARG A 3 -7.90 -11.38 -4.07
C ARG A 3 -6.70 -10.81 -4.83
N VAL A 4 -5.50 -11.23 -4.46
CA VAL A 4 -4.26 -10.88 -5.18
C VAL A 4 -3.94 -12.00 -6.16
N SER A 5 -3.61 -11.67 -7.39
CA SER A 5 -3.16 -12.61 -8.41
C SER A 5 -1.99 -11.98 -9.15
N PHE A 6 -0.91 -12.74 -9.31
CA PHE A 6 0.32 -12.27 -9.92
C PHE A 6 0.98 -13.43 -10.68
N LYS A 7 1.76 -13.08 -11.69
CA LYS A 7 2.52 -14.06 -12.49
C LYS A 7 3.91 -14.21 -11.86
N VAL A 8 4.39 -15.45 -11.83
CA VAL A 8 5.75 -15.79 -11.40
C VAL A 8 6.32 -16.79 -12.38
N SER A 9 7.64 -16.75 -12.53
CA SER A 9 8.37 -17.81 -13.21
C SER A 9 8.31 -19.13 -12.42
N ALA A 10 8.62 -20.24 -13.10
CA ALA A 10 8.68 -21.55 -12.46
C ALA A 10 9.76 -21.60 -11.35
N GLU A 11 10.86 -20.89 -11.55
CA GLU A 11 11.95 -20.80 -10.58
C GLU A 11 11.53 -20.05 -9.31
N GLU A 12 10.89 -18.89 -9.48
CA GLU A 12 10.34 -18.13 -8.35
C GLU A 12 9.27 -18.93 -7.59
N ALA A 13 8.38 -19.63 -8.31
CA ALA A 13 7.38 -20.49 -7.68
C ALA A 13 8.02 -21.58 -6.81
N ARG A 14 9.14 -22.17 -7.26
CA ARG A 14 9.89 -23.16 -6.49
C ARG A 14 10.50 -22.56 -5.22
N LEU A 15 11.12 -21.39 -5.34
CA LEU A 15 11.74 -20.67 -4.22
C LEU A 15 10.70 -20.25 -3.17
N ILE A 16 9.56 -19.72 -3.60
CA ILE A 16 8.47 -19.31 -2.68
C ILE A 16 7.94 -20.52 -1.90
N ARG A 17 7.73 -21.67 -2.57
CA ARG A 17 7.27 -22.89 -1.90
C ARG A 17 8.31 -23.44 -0.91
N ALA A 18 9.59 -23.40 -1.25
CA ALA A 18 10.66 -23.84 -0.35
C ALA A 18 10.66 -23.01 0.94
N ARG A 19 10.62 -21.68 0.82
CA ARG A 19 10.57 -20.77 1.99
C ARG A 19 9.30 -20.93 2.83
N ALA A 20 8.14 -21.13 2.19
CA ALA A 20 6.91 -21.39 2.93
C ALA A 20 7.00 -22.69 3.76
N ARG A 21 7.66 -23.72 3.23
CA ARG A 21 7.91 -24.98 3.95
C ARG A 21 8.90 -24.81 5.10
N GLU A 22 9.97 -24.06 4.90
CA GLU A 22 10.94 -23.73 5.96
C GLU A 22 10.27 -23.02 7.14
N GLU A 23 9.29 -22.15 6.88
CA GLU A 23 8.50 -21.47 7.91
C GLU A 23 7.34 -22.33 8.46
N GLY A 24 7.10 -23.53 7.93
CA GLY A 24 6.03 -24.43 8.40
C GLY A 24 4.61 -23.91 8.18
N VAL A 25 4.40 -23.00 7.22
CA VAL A 25 3.10 -22.38 6.95
C VAL A 25 2.59 -22.69 5.54
N SER A 26 1.29 -22.48 5.31
CA SER A 26 0.72 -22.60 3.98
C SER A 26 1.31 -21.55 3.02
N LEU A 27 1.41 -21.89 1.73
CA LEU A 27 1.89 -20.97 0.69
C LEU A 27 1.08 -19.65 0.68
N SER A 28 -0.24 -19.76 0.83
CA SER A 28 -1.14 -18.61 0.87
C SER A 28 -0.89 -17.72 2.08
N ASP A 29 -0.67 -18.30 3.27
CA ASP A 29 -0.42 -17.52 4.48
C ASP A 29 0.98 -16.88 4.48
N TYR A 30 1.98 -17.59 3.98
CA TYR A 30 3.31 -17.06 3.72
C TYR A 30 3.26 -15.78 2.87
N LEU A 31 2.54 -15.84 1.73
CA LEU A 31 2.39 -14.70 0.84
C LEU A 31 1.61 -13.55 1.50
N ARG A 32 0.51 -13.85 2.21
CA ARG A 32 -0.28 -12.84 2.92
C ARG A 32 0.53 -12.11 4.00
N ARG A 33 1.35 -12.83 4.77
CA ARG A 33 2.22 -12.24 5.79
C ARG A 33 3.20 -11.26 5.17
N ARG A 34 3.85 -11.65 4.06
CA ARG A 34 4.79 -10.77 3.35
C ARG A 34 4.13 -9.54 2.74
N VAL A 35 2.94 -9.67 2.17
CA VAL A 35 2.19 -8.50 1.64
C VAL A 35 1.81 -7.54 2.77
N ARG A 36 1.36 -8.06 3.93
CA ARG A 36 1.05 -7.24 5.10
C ARG A 36 2.26 -6.52 5.68
N LEU A 37 3.43 -7.16 5.69
CA LEU A 37 4.67 -6.57 6.19
C LEU A 37 5.25 -5.54 5.22
N ALA A 38 5.02 -5.69 3.92
CA ALA A 38 5.56 -4.79 2.89
C ALA A 38 4.81 -3.45 2.79
N THR A 39 3.58 -3.37 3.31
CA THR A 39 2.78 -2.13 3.29
C THR A 39 2.60 -1.66 4.73
N PRO A 40 3.40 -0.70 5.24
CA PRO A 40 3.02 0.00 6.45
C PRO A 40 1.61 0.56 6.23
N ALA A 41 0.69 0.24 7.14
CA ALA A 41 -0.62 0.86 7.11
C ALA A 41 -0.40 2.37 7.31
N PRO A 42 -0.92 3.24 6.44
CA PRO A 42 -0.81 4.67 6.66
C PRO A 42 -1.38 5.02 8.03
N GLY A 43 -0.76 5.99 8.71
CA GLY A 43 -1.28 6.48 9.99
C GLY A 43 -2.74 6.96 9.87
N PRO A 44 -3.46 7.10 10.99
CA PRO A 44 -4.79 7.70 10.95
C PRO A 44 -4.72 9.18 10.52
N PRO A 45 -5.70 9.70 9.76
CA PRO A 45 -5.76 11.11 9.41
C PRO A 45 -5.93 11.96 10.68
N LYS A 46 -5.29 13.13 10.72
CA LYS A 46 -5.38 14.07 11.85
C LYS A 46 -6.39 15.17 11.56
N LEU A 47 -7.23 15.51 12.52
CA LEU A 47 -8.10 16.69 12.41
C LEU A 47 -7.26 17.95 12.73
N VAL A 48 -7.11 18.84 11.76
CA VAL A 48 -6.31 20.06 11.87
C VAL A 48 -7.08 21.30 11.43
N ARG A 49 -6.66 22.47 11.90
CA ARG A 49 -7.20 23.75 11.43
C ARG A 49 -6.44 24.24 10.20
N CYS A 50 -7.14 24.51 9.11
CA CYS A 50 -6.55 25.05 7.89
C CYS A 50 -6.02 26.47 8.12
N PRO A 51 -4.74 26.77 7.80
CA PRO A 51 -4.17 28.10 8.00
C PRO A 51 -4.76 29.15 7.03
N HIS A 52 -5.26 28.73 5.87
CA HIS A 52 -5.79 29.64 4.84
C HIS A 52 -7.28 29.98 5.04
N THR A 53 -8.09 29.01 5.47
CA THR A 53 -9.54 29.17 5.57
C THR A 53 -10.06 29.15 7.01
N GLY A 54 -9.25 28.73 7.97
CA GLY A 54 -9.64 28.57 9.36
C GLY A 54 -10.57 27.37 9.64
N ALA A 55 -10.96 26.62 8.61
CA ALA A 55 -11.84 25.45 8.72
C ALA A 55 -11.12 24.24 9.32
N MET A 56 -11.88 23.34 9.96
CA MET A 56 -11.36 22.06 10.42
C MET A 56 -11.35 21.07 9.25
N ILE A 57 -10.18 20.48 8.97
CA ILE A 57 -9.96 19.55 7.86
C ILE A 57 -9.25 18.29 8.35
N PHE A 58 -9.39 17.20 7.61
CA PHE A 58 -8.58 16.01 7.80
C PHE A 58 -7.26 16.17 7.02
N ALA A 59 -6.14 16.25 7.73
CA ALA A 59 -4.81 16.24 7.13
C ALA A 59 -4.36 14.80 6.88
N ALA A 60 -3.61 14.64 5.79
CA ALA A 60 -2.93 13.40 5.48
C ALA A 60 -1.94 13.04 6.61
N PRO A 61 -1.72 11.74 6.86
CA PRO A 61 -0.64 11.24 7.71
C PRO A 61 0.74 11.71 7.24
N GLU A 62 1.67 11.90 8.17
CA GLU A 62 3.04 12.39 7.89
C GLU A 62 3.88 11.42 7.04
N ASP A 63 3.52 10.14 7.02
CA ASP A 63 4.16 9.09 6.24
C ASP A 63 3.67 9.02 4.80
N GLN A 64 2.78 9.93 4.38
CA GLN A 64 2.32 10.02 3.00
C GLN A 64 3.06 11.10 2.21
N PRO A 65 3.36 10.86 0.92
CA PRO A 65 3.96 11.86 0.06
C PRO A 65 3.03 13.07 -0.09
N LEU A 66 3.61 14.27 -0.12
CA LEU A 66 2.87 15.51 -0.31
C LEU A 66 2.15 15.51 -1.66
N LEU A 67 0.86 15.85 -1.66
CA LEU A 67 0.09 16.03 -2.88
C LEU A 67 0.44 17.39 -3.51
N THR A 68 1.16 17.37 -4.62
CA THR A 68 1.50 18.58 -5.40
C THR A 68 0.50 18.80 -6.54
N THR A 69 0.50 20.00 -7.12
CA THR A 69 -0.32 20.31 -8.29
C THR A 69 0.03 19.45 -9.50
N ASP A 70 1.31 19.09 -9.67
CA ASP A 70 1.76 18.22 -10.75
C ASP A 70 1.19 16.80 -10.59
N ASN A 71 1.24 16.24 -9.37
CA ASN A 71 0.65 14.95 -9.06
C ASN A 71 -0.86 14.95 -9.36
N VAL A 72 -1.57 16.01 -8.99
CA VAL A 72 -3.01 16.15 -9.26
C VAL A 72 -3.28 16.19 -10.77
N ARG A 73 -2.47 16.91 -11.53
CA ARG A 73 -2.61 16.99 -12.99
C ARG A 73 -2.37 15.64 -13.65
N GLU A 74 -1.36 14.91 -13.20
CA GLU A 74 -1.07 13.55 -13.67
C GLU A 74 -2.24 12.60 -13.36
N PHE A 75 -2.77 12.60 -12.15
CA PHE A 75 -3.92 11.76 -11.78
C PHE A 75 -5.19 12.06 -12.58
N LEU A 76 -5.36 13.31 -12.99
CA LEU A 76 -6.51 13.74 -13.78
C LEU A 76 -6.27 13.67 -15.29
N SER A 77 -5.09 13.21 -15.74
CA SER A 77 -4.74 13.18 -17.16
C SER A 77 -5.61 12.22 -18.00
N ASP A 78 -6.17 11.19 -17.36
CA ASP A 78 -7.09 10.24 -17.98
C ASP A 78 -8.56 10.71 -17.97
N PHE A 79 -8.87 11.84 -17.32
CA PHE A 79 -10.23 12.39 -17.27
C PHE A 79 -10.39 13.48 -18.35
N PRO A 80 -11.46 13.41 -19.18
CA PRO A 80 -11.68 14.33 -20.31
C PRO A 80 -11.97 15.77 -19.88
#